data_AF-A0A7M1QF22-F1
#
_entry.id   AF-A0A7M1QF22-F1
#
_cell.length_a   1.000
_cell.length_b   1.000
_cell.length_c   1.000
_cell.angle_alpha   90.00
_cell.angle_beta   90.00
_cell.angle_gamma   90.00
#
_symmetry.space_group_name_H-M   'P 1'
#
loop_
_entity.id
_entity.type
_entity.pdbx_description
1 polymer ?
#
loop_
_entity_poly.entity_id
_entity_poly.type
_entity_poly.pdbx_seq_one_letter_code
_entity_poly.pdbx_strand_id
1 'polypeptide(L)'
;MKKYKRMTEEDQKSIVRFIHELSAAEDESLSWKLLESTFGFTRQAMQAKPGVKSAFQHAKSSIRNGDKAPRRIRSMSHEDLVKKVEELEGEIKLLKEREYKWKQRWQRIAFNIRQKGLQVNDVDAEATQDGKMPNSNETESIIRTLDSEIPPPLT
;
A
#
# COMPACT_ATOMS: atom_id res chain seq x y z
N MET A 1 13.83 -28.39 30.36
CA MET A 1 13.69 -27.40 29.26
C MET A 1 12.20 -27.18 28.97
N LYS A 2 11.69 -25.94 29.02
CA LYS A 2 10.30 -25.68 28.57
C LYS A 2 10.26 -25.77 27.05
N LYS A 3 9.42 -26.67 26.49
CA LYS A 3 9.16 -26.72 25.05
C LYS A 3 8.34 -25.49 24.67
N TYR A 4 8.94 -24.51 24.01
CA TYR A 4 8.21 -23.36 23.48
C TYR A 4 7.24 -23.82 22.39
N LYS A 5 5.93 -23.63 22.61
CA LYS A 5 4.89 -23.92 21.61
C LYS A 5 5.21 -23.11 20.35
N ARG A 6 5.31 -23.78 19.20
CA ARG A 6 5.37 -23.07 17.91
C ARG A 6 4.00 -22.46 17.64
N MET A 7 3.97 -21.15 17.43
CA MET A 7 2.76 -20.42 17.09
C MET A 7 2.32 -20.77 15.67
N THR A 8 1.15 -21.37 15.56
CA THR A 8 0.51 -21.74 14.28
C THR A 8 -0.09 -20.52 13.58
N GLU A 9 -0.65 -20.69 12.39
CA GLU A 9 -1.42 -19.64 11.73
C GLU A 9 -2.74 -19.37 12.45
N GLU A 10 -3.37 -20.40 13.04
CA GLU A 10 -4.61 -20.25 13.78
C GLU A 10 -4.42 -19.53 15.13
N ASP A 11 -3.30 -19.80 15.81
CA ASP A 11 -2.87 -18.99 16.96
C ASP A 11 -2.69 -17.52 16.57
N GLN A 12 -2.07 -17.24 15.40
CA GLN A 12 -1.88 -15.86 14.92
C GLN A 12 -3.20 -15.16 14.62
N LYS A 13 -4.15 -15.82 13.93
CA LYS A 13 -5.51 -15.28 13.68
C LYS A 13 -6.24 -14.98 15.00
N SER A 14 -6.17 -15.90 15.96
CA SER A 14 -6.82 -15.75 17.27
C SER A 14 -6.27 -14.54 18.05
N ILE A 15 -4.94 -14.36 18.06
CA ILE A 15 -4.28 -13.19 18.67
C ILE A 15 -4.70 -11.90 17.96
N VAL A 16 -4.69 -11.88 16.62
CA VAL A 16 -5.11 -10.70 15.83
C VAL A 16 -6.57 -10.34 16.11
N ARG A 17 -7.48 -11.32 16.15
CA ARG A 17 -8.91 -11.09 16.45
C ARG A 17 -9.11 -10.47 17.83
N PHE A 18 -8.44 -11.00 18.86
CA PHE A 18 -8.50 -10.45 20.21
C PHE A 18 -7.92 -9.03 20.32
N ILE A 19 -6.86 -8.72 19.55
CA ILE A 19 -6.34 -7.34 19.44
C ILE A 19 -7.39 -6.40 18.82
N HIS A 20 -8.12 -6.85 17.79
CA HIS A 20 -9.20 -6.06 17.18
C HIS A 20 -10.38 -5.87 18.12
N GLU A 21 -10.79 -6.90 18.87
CA GLU A 21 -11.85 -6.83 19.88
C GLU A 21 -11.52 -5.78 20.97
N LEU A 22 -10.30 -5.82 21.52
CA LEU A 22 -9.84 -4.81 22.49
C LEU A 22 -9.71 -3.40 21.89
N SER A 23 -9.27 -3.29 20.62
CA SER A 23 -9.16 -2.00 19.94
C SER A 23 -10.53 -1.37 19.69
N ALA A 24 -11.55 -2.17 19.35
CA ALA A 24 -12.91 -1.70 19.13
C ALA A 24 -13.61 -1.28 20.43
N ALA A 25 -13.22 -1.87 21.56
CA ALA A 25 -13.63 -1.45 22.90
C ALA A 25 -12.84 -0.24 23.45
N GLU A 26 -11.92 0.32 22.66
CA GLU A 26 -10.97 1.38 23.06
C GLU A 26 -10.15 1.06 24.33
N ASP A 27 -9.92 -0.22 24.63
CA ASP A 27 -9.32 -0.65 25.91
C ASP A 27 -7.82 -0.30 26.00
N GLU A 28 -7.52 0.73 26.79
CA GLU A 28 -6.16 1.18 27.09
C GLU A 28 -5.25 0.09 27.69
N SER A 29 -5.83 -0.95 28.31
CA SER A 29 -5.11 -2.09 28.88
C SER A 29 -4.36 -2.94 27.84
N LEU A 30 -4.69 -2.80 26.55
CA LEU A 30 -4.03 -3.48 25.43
C LEU A 30 -2.51 -3.32 25.55
N SER A 31 -1.85 -4.41 25.89
CA SER A 31 -0.41 -4.45 26.15
C SER A 31 0.16 -5.81 25.79
N TRP A 32 1.46 -5.88 25.51
CA TRP A 32 2.10 -7.17 25.26
C TRP A 32 1.97 -8.13 26.44
N LYS A 33 2.01 -7.63 27.68
CA LYS A 33 1.82 -8.44 28.89
C LYS A 33 0.44 -9.12 28.93
N LEU A 34 -0.62 -8.41 28.55
CA LEU A 34 -1.97 -8.97 28.46
C LEU A 34 -2.03 -10.11 27.43
N LEU A 35 -1.44 -9.91 26.25
CA LEU A 35 -1.37 -10.95 25.21
C LEU A 35 -0.51 -12.16 25.65
N GLU A 36 0.60 -11.92 26.38
CA GLU A 36 1.42 -12.98 26.96
C GLU A 36 0.63 -13.81 27.98
N SER A 37 -0.18 -13.18 28.84
CA SER A 37 -1.04 -13.88 29.81
C SER A 37 -2.20 -14.64 29.16
N THR A 38 -2.82 -14.08 28.11
CA THR A 38 -4.00 -14.70 27.47
C THR A 38 -3.61 -15.88 26.57
N PHE A 39 -2.51 -15.76 25.80
CA PHE A 39 -2.14 -16.76 24.80
C PHE A 39 -0.90 -17.61 25.15
N GLY A 40 -0.17 -17.28 26.22
CA GLY A 40 0.99 -18.04 26.68
C GLY A 40 2.23 -18.00 25.77
N PHE A 41 2.21 -17.19 24.71
CA PHE A 41 3.38 -16.92 23.86
C PHE A 41 4.14 -15.71 24.38
N THR A 42 5.46 -15.70 24.23
CA THR A 42 6.28 -14.52 24.57
C THR A 42 6.06 -13.38 23.57
N ARG A 43 6.26 -12.14 24.03
CA ARG A 43 6.25 -10.93 23.20
C ARG A 43 7.17 -11.07 21.99
N GLN A 44 8.37 -11.62 22.14
CA GLN A 44 9.32 -11.79 21.03
C GLN A 44 8.74 -12.71 19.94
N ALA A 45 8.07 -13.81 20.33
CA ALA A 45 7.44 -14.72 19.38
C ALA A 45 6.25 -14.08 18.66
N MET A 46 5.43 -13.29 19.36
CA MET A 46 4.31 -12.53 18.77
C MET A 46 4.80 -11.40 17.85
N GLN A 47 5.78 -10.60 18.31
CA GLN A 47 6.32 -9.46 17.57
C GLN A 47 7.13 -9.89 16.33
N ALA A 48 7.65 -11.13 16.31
CA ALA A 48 8.29 -11.73 15.13
C ALA A 48 7.29 -12.13 14.02
N LYS A 49 5.98 -12.15 14.30
CA LYS A 49 4.94 -12.37 13.29
C LYS A 49 4.44 -11.01 12.76
N PRO A 50 4.64 -10.68 11.46
CA PRO A 50 4.29 -9.36 10.92
C PRO A 50 2.81 -8.98 11.13
N GLY A 51 1.87 -9.91 10.95
CA GLY A 51 0.44 -9.67 11.16
C GLY A 51 0.10 -9.28 12.60
N VAL A 52 0.58 -10.06 13.58
CA VAL A 52 0.36 -9.78 15.02
C VAL A 52 1.01 -8.47 15.45
N LYS A 53 2.25 -8.22 15.00
CA LYS A 53 2.96 -6.95 15.26
C LYS A 53 2.19 -5.76 14.67
N SER A 54 1.74 -5.86 13.42
CA SER A 54 1.00 -4.81 12.73
C SER A 54 -0.33 -4.52 13.44
N ALA A 55 -1.14 -5.55 13.71
CA ALA A 55 -2.40 -5.41 14.43
C ALA A 55 -2.21 -4.72 15.79
N PHE A 56 -1.21 -5.13 16.58
CA PHE A 56 -0.92 -4.48 17.87
C PHE A 56 -0.52 -3.01 17.72
N GLN A 57 0.32 -2.67 16.73
CA GLN A 57 0.75 -1.29 16.49
C GLN A 57 -0.42 -0.41 16.00
N HIS A 58 -1.25 -0.91 15.09
CA HIS A 58 -2.45 -0.23 14.63
C HIS A 58 -3.42 0.00 15.79
N ALA A 59 -3.77 -1.03 16.56
CA ALA A 59 -4.67 -0.93 17.70
C ALA A 59 -4.16 0.05 18.77
N LYS A 60 -2.89 -0.02 19.18
CA LYS A 60 -2.32 0.97 20.11
C LYS A 60 -2.28 2.39 19.54
N SER A 61 -2.13 2.55 18.23
CA SER A 61 -2.19 3.87 17.59
C SER A 61 -3.62 4.41 17.51
N SER A 62 -4.61 3.55 17.27
CA SER A 62 -6.04 3.86 17.23
C SER A 62 -6.51 4.35 18.59
N ILE A 63 -6.27 3.58 19.66
CA ILE A 63 -6.61 3.94 21.05
C ILE A 63 -5.92 5.27 21.44
N ARG A 64 -4.59 5.36 21.30
CA ARG A 64 -3.84 6.55 21.75
C ARG A 64 -4.17 7.83 20.97
N ASN A 65 -4.41 7.72 19.67
CA ASN A 65 -4.63 8.88 18.82
C ASN A 65 -6.13 9.21 18.65
N GLY A 66 -7.03 8.38 19.20
CA GLY A 66 -8.49 8.48 19.06
C GLY A 66 -8.94 8.26 17.61
N ASP A 67 -8.86 7.02 17.14
CA ASP A 67 -8.94 6.56 15.73
C ASP A 67 -9.39 7.61 14.70
N LYS A 68 -8.46 8.44 14.22
CA LYS A 68 -8.75 9.59 13.35
C LYS A 68 -9.06 9.18 11.90
N ALA A 69 -9.67 8.01 11.71
CA ALA A 69 -10.53 7.75 10.58
C ALA A 69 -11.43 8.99 10.36
N PRO A 70 -11.40 9.64 9.18
CA PRO A 70 -12.20 10.82 8.91
C PRO A 70 -13.65 10.57 9.31
N ARG A 71 -14.35 11.59 9.84
CA ARG A 71 -15.75 11.46 10.33
C ARG A 71 -16.66 10.70 9.35
N ARG A 72 -16.42 10.91 8.04
CA ARG A 72 -17.04 10.23 6.89
C ARG A 72 -16.94 8.69 6.92
N ILE A 73 -15.81 8.12 7.35
CA ILE A 73 -15.59 6.67 7.43
C ILE A 73 -16.27 6.09 8.67
N ARG A 74 -16.21 6.79 9.82
CA ARG A 74 -16.92 6.37 11.05
C ARG A 74 -18.45 6.34 10.89
N SER A 75 -19.00 7.09 9.93
CA SER A 75 -20.43 7.13 9.61
C SER A 75 -20.86 6.17 8.47
N MET A 76 -19.93 5.44 7.85
CA MET A 76 -20.25 4.46 6.81
C MET A 76 -20.71 3.15 7.44
N SER A 77 -21.75 2.54 6.87
CA SER A 77 -22.19 1.20 7.26
C SER A 77 -21.16 0.14 6.85
N HIS A 78 -21.30 -1.08 7.37
CA HIS A 78 -20.47 -2.19 6.92
C HIS A 78 -20.63 -2.44 5.41
N GLU A 79 -21.84 -2.28 4.87
CA GLU A 79 -22.16 -2.41 3.45
C GLU A 79 -21.48 -1.31 2.61
N ASP A 80 -21.49 -0.06 3.09
CA ASP A 80 -20.76 1.05 2.44
C ASP A 80 -19.23 0.80 2.42
N LEU A 81 -18.69 0.21 3.48
CA LEU A 81 -17.26 -0.13 3.58
C LEU A 81 -16.90 -1.29 2.65
N VAL A 82 -17.72 -2.36 2.59
CA VAL A 82 -17.53 -3.47 1.65
C VAL A 82 -17.59 -2.97 0.22
N LYS A 83 -18.61 -2.19 -0.13
CA LYS A 83 -18.71 -1.56 -1.46
C LYS A 83 -17.50 -0.69 -1.77
N LYS A 84 -16.99 0.09 -0.80
CA LYS A 84 -15.79 0.90 -1.07
C LYS A 84 -14.52 0.06 -1.21
N VAL A 85 -14.42 -1.10 -0.56
CA VAL A 85 -13.35 -2.07 -0.82
C VAL A 85 -13.44 -2.60 -2.25
N GLU A 86 -14.63 -3.02 -2.72
CA GLU A 86 -14.83 -3.51 -4.09
C GLU A 86 -14.49 -2.44 -5.15
N GLU A 87 -14.93 -1.19 -4.94
CA GLU A 87 -14.53 -0.05 -5.78
C GLU A 87 -13.00 0.11 -5.82
N LEU A 88 -12.34 0.16 -4.65
CA LEU A 88 -10.88 0.35 -4.55
C LEU A 88 -10.09 -0.84 -5.14
N GLU A 89 -10.58 -2.07 -5.02
CA GLU A 89 -9.96 -3.24 -5.66
C GLU A 89 -10.08 -3.17 -7.19
N GLY A 90 -11.22 -2.69 -7.71
CA GLY A 90 -11.41 -2.37 -9.12
C GLY A 90 -10.44 -1.27 -9.61
N GLU A 91 -10.33 -0.17 -8.86
CA GLU A 91 -9.37 0.91 -9.10
C GLU A 91 -7.92 0.38 -9.17
N ILE A 92 -7.50 -0.40 -8.17
CA ILE A 92 -6.16 -1.01 -8.08
C ILE A 92 -5.90 -1.93 -9.29
N LYS A 93 -6.90 -2.71 -9.72
CA LYS A 93 -6.76 -3.59 -10.89
C LYS A 93 -6.52 -2.77 -12.17
N LEU A 94 -7.33 -1.74 -12.41
CA LEU A 94 -7.18 -0.84 -13.57
C LEU A 94 -5.83 -0.10 -13.56
N LEU A 95 -5.37 0.33 -12.39
CA LEU A 95 -4.06 0.98 -12.23
C LEU A 95 -2.90 0.00 -12.54
N LYS A 96 -2.94 -1.24 -12.04
CA LYS A 96 -1.93 -2.28 -12.34
C LYS A 96 -1.89 -2.62 -13.83
N GLU A 97 -3.04 -2.73 -14.48
CA GLU A 97 -3.12 -2.97 -15.92
C GLU A 97 -2.55 -1.80 -16.73
N ARG A 98 -2.77 -0.55 -16.28
CA ARG A 98 -2.19 0.65 -16.89
C ARG A 98 -0.67 0.71 -16.70
N GLU A 99 -0.17 0.43 -15.49
CA GLU A 99 1.27 0.37 -15.18
C GLU A 99 1.98 -0.67 -16.06
N TYR A 100 1.41 -1.88 -16.20
CA TYR A 100 1.95 -2.92 -17.07
C TYR A 100 2.08 -2.46 -18.53
N LYS A 101 1.05 -1.78 -19.06
CA LYS A 101 1.05 -1.22 -20.43
C LYS A 101 2.13 -0.14 -20.59
N TRP A 102 2.34 0.73 -19.61
CA TRP A 102 3.44 1.70 -19.60
C TRP A 102 4.82 1.03 -19.56
N LYS A 103 5.03 0.03 -18.69
CA LYS A 103 6.29 -0.72 -18.60
C LYS A 103 6.66 -1.39 -19.93
N GLN A 104 5.69 -2.06 -20.56
CA GLN A 104 5.84 -2.65 -21.90
C GLN A 104 6.19 -1.61 -22.97
N ARG A 105 5.68 -0.38 -22.85
CA ARG A 105 6.03 0.73 -23.77
C ARG A 105 7.46 1.22 -23.54
N TRP A 106 7.87 1.43 -22.28
CA TRP A 106 9.24 1.84 -21.94
C TRP A 106 10.30 0.82 -22.36
N GLN A 107 10.06 -0.48 -22.19
CA GLN A 107 10.97 -1.53 -22.67
C GLN A 107 11.21 -1.46 -24.18
N ARG A 108 10.16 -1.23 -24.96
CA ARG A 108 10.26 -1.07 -26.43
C ARG A 108 10.99 0.22 -26.81
N ILE A 109 10.79 1.31 -26.08
CA ILE A 109 11.53 2.57 -26.29
C ILE A 109 13.02 2.37 -26.00
N ALA A 110 13.38 1.79 -24.85
CA ALA A 110 14.76 1.54 -24.46
C ALA A 110 15.52 0.63 -25.44
N PHE A 111 14.88 -0.43 -25.96
CA PHE A 111 15.46 -1.25 -27.02
C PHE A 111 15.80 -0.42 -28.27
N ASN A 112 14.86 0.41 -28.74
CA ASN A 112 15.05 1.23 -29.93
C ASN A 112 16.09 2.36 -29.73
N ILE A 113 16.17 2.95 -28.53
CA ILE A 113 17.25 3.88 -28.14
C ILE A 113 18.61 3.20 -28.35
N ARG A 114 18.78 1.99 -27.81
CA ARG A 114 20.05 1.25 -27.90
C ARG A 114 20.39 0.82 -29.33
N GLN A 115 19.41 0.39 -30.13
CA GLN A 115 19.61 0.08 -31.56
C GLN A 115 20.05 1.31 -32.37
N LYS A 116 19.63 2.52 -31.98
CA LYS A 116 20.08 3.79 -32.58
C LYS A 116 21.43 4.28 -32.05
N GLY A 117 22.14 3.50 -31.23
CA GLY A 117 23.44 3.87 -30.65
C GLY A 117 23.38 4.90 -29.51
N LEU A 118 22.18 5.33 -29.11
CA LEU A 118 21.97 6.28 -28.01
C LEU A 118 22.07 5.57 -26.66
N GLN A 119 22.41 6.30 -25.59
CA GLN A 119 22.26 5.80 -24.22
C GLN A 119 20.94 6.29 -23.62
N VAL A 120 20.36 5.51 -22.71
CA VAL A 120 19.09 5.87 -22.06
C VAL A 120 19.28 7.11 -21.18
N ASN A 121 20.39 7.23 -20.46
CA ASN A 121 20.70 8.36 -19.59
C ASN A 121 20.85 9.70 -20.36
N ASP A 122 21.24 9.65 -21.64
CA ASP A 122 21.36 10.84 -22.49
C ASP A 122 19.97 11.33 -22.99
N VAL A 123 18.97 10.44 -22.96
CA VAL A 123 17.58 10.71 -23.35
C VAL A 123 16.71 11.04 -22.12
N ASP A 124 16.99 10.41 -20.99
CA ASP A 124 16.36 10.61 -19.68
C ASP A 124 17.17 11.60 -18.81
N ALA A 125 17.64 12.68 -19.44
CA ALA A 125 18.45 13.71 -18.79
C ALA A 125 17.55 14.83 -18.23
N GLU A 126 17.76 15.20 -16.97
CA GLU A 126 17.08 16.35 -16.36
C GLU A 126 17.45 17.66 -17.07
N ALA A 127 16.47 18.56 -17.22
CA ALA A 127 16.75 19.91 -17.71
C ALA A 127 17.66 20.65 -16.72
N THR A 128 18.74 21.27 -17.23
CA THR A 128 19.75 21.94 -16.40
C THR A 128 19.19 23.11 -15.57
N GLN A 129 19.94 23.49 -14.53
CA GLN A 129 19.45 24.07 -13.26
C GLN A 129 18.53 25.31 -13.31
N ASP A 130 18.46 26.08 -14.41
CA ASP A 130 17.52 27.20 -14.58
C ASP A 130 16.18 26.80 -15.25
N GLY A 131 15.98 25.52 -15.54
CA GLY A 131 14.66 24.88 -15.64
C GLY A 131 13.71 25.47 -16.69
N LYS A 132 14.08 25.46 -17.99
CA LYS A 132 13.13 25.76 -19.07
C LYS A 132 13.32 24.98 -20.37
N MET A 133 12.71 23.79 -20.38
CA MET A 133 12.11 23.11 -21.54
C MET A 133 10.72 22.64 -21.08
N PRO A 134 9.67 22.56 -21.93
CA PRO A 134 9.70 22.63 -23.39
C PRO A 134 9.11 23.92 -24.01
N ASN A 135 9.66 24.31 -25.16
CA ASN A 135 8.94 24.61 -26.40
C ASN A 135 9.98 24.50 -27.54
N SER A 136 9.68 23.91 -28.69
CA SER A 136 8.87 24.51 -29.76
C SER A 136 7.38 24.16 -29.67
N ASN A 137 6.56 25.18 -29.35
CA ASN A 137 5.14 25.07 -28.94
C ASN A 137 4.83 23.85 -28.05
N GLU A 138 5.66 23.73 -27.00
CA GLU A 138 5.71 22.67 -25.97
C GLU A 138 6.10 21.27 -26.47
N THR A 139 6.79 21.28 -27.63
CA THR A 139 7.52 20.21 -28.33
C THR A 139 6.71 19.11 -29.05
N GLU A 140 5.67 19.42 -29.85
CA GLU A 140 4.61 20.39 -29.54
C GLU A 140 3.95 19.96 -28.18
N SER A 141 2.94 20.63 -27.59
CA SER A 141 2.30 20.32 -26.27
C SER A 141 1.63 18.91 -26.11
N ILE A 142 2.31 17.87 -26.59
CA ILE A 142 1.95 16.96 -27.69
C ILE A 142 3.24 16.12 -27.86
N ILE A 143 3.74 16.00 -29.08
CA ILE A 143 3.55 14.79 -29.89
C ILE A 143 2.34 13.96 -29.32
N ARG A 144 1.18 13.98 -29.99
CA ARG A 144 -0.17 14.29 -29.42
C ARG A 144 -0.71 13.20 -28.48
N THR A 145 -0.44 13.29 -27.18
CA THR A 145 -0.76 12.19 -26.22
C THR A 145 -0.14 10.87 -26.73
N LEU A 146 1.14 10.98 -27.07
CA LEU A 146 1.79 10.40 -28.24
C LEU A 146 1.46 8.95 -28.58
N ASP A 147 1.06 8.62 -29.80
CA ASP A 147 -0.12 9.22 -30.45
C ASP A 147 -1.26 8.21 -30.21
N SER A 148 -1.45 7.86 -28.93
CA SER A 148 -2.43 6.91 -28.37
C SER A 148 -2.29 5.44 -28.82
N GLU A 149 -2.94 4.46 -28.19
CA GLU A 149 -3.69 4.42 -26.91
C GLU A 149 -2.79 3.79 -25.79
N ILE A 150 -3.09 3.81 -24.47
CA ILE A 150 -4.28 3.28 -23.79
C ILE A 150 -4.55 4.05 -22.47
N PRO A 151 -5.62 4.85 -22.40
CA PRO A 151 -6.47 4.98 -21.22
C PRO A 151 -7.46 3.79 -21.19
N PRO A 152 -7.87 3.27 -20.01
CA PRO A 152 -8.88 3.97 -19.23
C PRO A 152 -8.66 3.81 -17.71
N PRO A 153 -9.50 4.43 -16.85
CA PRO A 153 -9.55 5.88 -16.74
C PRO A 153 -9.26 6.32 -15.29
N LEU A 154 -9.30 7.62 -15.04
CA LEU A 154 -9.58 8.11 -13.69
C LEU A 154 -11.01 7.68 -13.33
N THR A 155 -11.25 7.36 -12.06
CA THR A 155 -12.54 6.95 -11.48
C THR A 155 -13.69 7.87 -11.83
#